data_AF-A0A316RH71-F1
#
_entry.id   AF-A0A316RH71-F1
#
_cell.length_a   1.000
_cell.length_b   1.000
_cell.length_c   1.000
_cell.angle_alpha   90.00
_cell.angle_beta   90.00
_cell.angle_gamma   90.00
#
_symmetry.space_group_name_H-M   'P 1'
#
loop_
_entity.id
_entity.type
_entity.pdbx_description
1 polymer ?
#
loop_
_entity_poly.entity_id
_entity_poly.type
_entity_poly.pdbx_seq_one_letter_code
_entity_poly.pdbx_strand_id
1 'polypeptide(L)'
;MTGDHIVPGIAGIALILLGVYLMCFSPAPTHKPTFPTGTILWRILGTAVLMLGYLVVMEYLGYTVSTLLASYVLFRVFGKYPRKKSVILALGTTLFVWLLFIA
;
A
#
# COMPACT_ATOMS: atom_id res chain seq x y z
N MET A 1 -5.18 -0.98 -24.66
CA MET A 1 -5.71 -1.48 -23.38
C MET A 1 -5.26 -2.93 -23.25
N THR A 2 -4.00 -3.15 -22.87
CA THR A 2 -3.39 -4.49 -22.91
C THR A 2 -2.46 -4.78 -21.71
N GLY A 3 -2.22 -3.81 -20.83
CA GLY A 3 -1.43 -3.97 -19.59
C GLY A 3 -2.25 -4.12 -18.30
N ASP A 4 -3.54 -3.81 -18.32
CA ASP A 4 -4.39 -3.69 -17.12
C ASP A 4 -4.60 -5.03 -16.38
N HIS A 5 -4.46 -6.15 -17.09
CA HIS A 5 -4.64 -7.51 -16.54
C HIS A 5 -3.33 -8.16 -16.08
N ILE A 6 -2.19 -7.64 -16.52
CA ILE A 6 -0.88 -8.23 -16.26
C ILE A 6 -0.43 -7.94 -14.83
N VAL A 7 -0.66 -6.73 -14.35
CA VAL A 7 -0.28 -6.30 -12.99
C VAL A 7 -0.99 -7.13 -11.89
N PRO A 8 -2.32 -7.34 -11.93
CA PRO A 8 -2.99 -8.24 -10.99
C PRO A 8 -2.50 -9.69 -11.10
N GLY A 9 -2.23 -10.17 -12.32
CA GLY A 9 -1.76 -11.53 -12.56
C GLY A 9 -0.37 -11.80 -11.95
N ILE A 10 0.58 -10.90 -12.18
CA ILE A 10 1.93 -10.98 -11.60
C ILE A 10 1.88 -10.89 -10.07
N ALA A 11 1.08 -9.96 -9.53
CA ALA A 11 0.92 -9.82 -8.09
C ALA A 11 0.32 -11.09 -7.45
N GLY A 12 -0.67 -11.70 -8.10
CA GLY A 12 -1.26 -12.96 -7.68
C GLY A 12 -0.25 -14.11 -7.68
N ILE A 13 0.53 -14.27 -8.74
CA ILE A 13 1.57 -15.29 -8.83
C ILE A 13 2.64 -15.08 -7.75
N ALA A 14 3.09 -13.84 -7.55
CA ALA A 14 4.07 -13.51 -6.52
C ALA A 14 3.57 -13.84 -5.10
N LEU A 15 2.29 -13.55 -4.81
CA LEU A 15 1.65 -13.90 -3.53
C LEU A 15 1.55 -15.41 -3.32
N ILE A 16 1.21 -16.17 -4.36
CA ILE A 16 1.16 -17.64 -4.28
C ILE A 16 2.55 -18.20 -3.98
N LEU A 17 3.57 -17.75 -4.73
CA LEU A 17 4.95 -18.18 -4.51
C LEU A 17 5.44 -17.81 -3.10
N LEU A 18 5.12 -16.61 -2.62
CA LEU A 18 5.47 -16.17 -1.27
C LEU A 18 4.77 -17.04 -0.21
N GLY A 19 3.49 -17.38 -0.42
CA GLY A 19 2.74 -18.26 0.47
C GLY A 19 3.34 -19.66 0.54
N VAL A 20 3.69 -20.24 -0.61
CA VAL A 20 4.38 -21.54 -0.69
C VAL A 20 5.73 -21.49 0.01
N TYR A 21 6.51 -20.43 -0.23
CA TYR A 21 7.79 -20.23 0.42
C TYR A 21 7.64 -20.16 1.95
N LEU A 22 6.71 -19.35 2.45
CA LEU A 22 6.47 -19.23 3.89
C LEU A 22 5.98 -20.55 4.49
N MET A 23 5.16 -21.31 3.76
CA MET A 23 4.67 -22.61 4.22
C MET A 23 5.80 -23.66 4.35
N CYS A 24 6.77 -23.64 3.43
CA CYS A 24 7.89 -24.59 3.43
C CYS A 24 9.07 -24.17 4.31
N PHE A 25 9.31 -22.85 4.46
CA PHE A 25 10.55 -22.32 5.05
C PHE A 25 10.34 -21.47 6.30
N SER A 26 9.10 -21.09 6.65
CA SER A 26 8.87 -20.27 7.85
C SER A 26 8.70 -21.16 9.08
N PRO A 27 9.49 -20.96 10.15
CA PRO A 27 9.29 -21.66 11.41
C PRO A 27 7.91 -21.31 11.99
N ALA A 28 7.24 -22.29 12.60
CA ALA A 28 5.92 -22.10 13.18
C ALA A 28 5.93 -20.87 14.13
N PRO A 29 4.97 -19.94 13.99
CA PRO A 29 4.96 -18.73 14.77
C PRO A 29 4.83 -19.08 16.25
N THR A 30 5.90 -18.86 17.01
CA THR A 30 5.96 -19.11 18.45
C THR A 30 5.17 -18.07 19.24
N HIS A 31 4.78 -16.96 18.59
CA HIS A 31 4.05 -15.87 19.19
C HIS A 31 2.55 -16.03 18.98
N LYS A 32 1.79 -16.17 20.08
CA LYS A 32 0.33 -16.02 20.04
C LYS A 32 -0.01 -14.62 19.53
N PRO A 33 -0.83 -14.47 18.48
CA PRO A 33 -1.22 -13.16 17.97
C PRO A 33 -1.99 -12.43 19.07
N THR A 34 -1.40 -11.34 19.58
CA THR A 34 -2.07 -10.43 20.51
C THR A 34 -2.83 -9.40 19.69
N PHE A 35 -4.07 -9.13 20.09
CA PHE A 35 -4.87 -8.13 19.40
C PHE A 35 -4.20 -6.75 19.56
N PRO A 36 -4.02 -5.97 18.49
CA PRO A 36 -3.36 -4.68 18.59
C PRO A 36 -4.20 -3.74 19.46
N THR A 37 -3.67 -3.33 20.61
CA THR A 37 -4.30 -2.38 21.53
C THR A 37 -3.62 -1.01 21.48
N GLY A 38 -4.40 0.06 21.68
CA GLY A 38 -3.91 1.44 21.79
C GLY A 38 -3.56 2.10 20.45
N THR A 39 -2.40 2.74 20.37
CA THR A 39 -1.97 3.57 19.21
C THR A 39 -1.89 2.81 17.90
N ILE A 40 -1.61 1.50 17.95
CA ILE A 40 -1.54 0.64 16.76
C ILE A 40 -2.93 0.45 16.16
N LEU A 41 -3.96 0.26 16.99
CA LEU A 41 -5.35 0.12 16.53
C LEU A 41 -5.80 1.38 15.78
N TRP A 42 -5.50 2.56 16.32
CA TRP A 42 -5.82 3.84 15.67
C TRP A 42 -5.07 4.05 14.34
N ARG A 43 -3.86 3.51 14.20
CA ARG A 43 -3.14 3.54 12.91
C ARG A 43 -3.80 2.64 11.88
N ILE A 44 -4.21 1.44 12.28
CA ILE A 44 -4.92 0.48 11.41
C ILE A 44 -6.27 1.06 10.98
N LEU A 45 -7.02 1.62 11.93
CA LEU A 45 -8.30 2.27 11.65
C LEU A 45 -8.11 3.50 10.76
N GLY A 46 -7.08 4.31 11.04
CA GLY A 46 -6.70 5.46 10.22
C GLY A 46 -6.36 5.07 8.78
N THR A 47 -5.69 3.94 8.54
CA THR A 47 -5.47 3.44 7.17
C THR A 47 -6.73 3.00 6.47
N ALA A 48 -7.63 2.31 7.18
CA ALA A 48 -8.89 1.88 6.59
C ALA A 48 -9.72 3.10 6.16
N VAL A 49 -9.83 4.10 7.03
CA VAL A 49 -10.51 5.37 6.73
C VAL A 49 -9.81 6.10 5.58
N LEU A 50 -8.49 6.10 5.54
CA LEU A 50 -7.73 6.72 4.46
C LEU A 50 -7.98 6.03 3.11
N MET A 51 -8.04 4.69 3.08
CA MET A 51 -8.37 3.95 1.86
C MET A 51 -9.79 4.25 1.38
N LEU A 52 -10.76 4.35 2.28
CA LEU A 52 -12.11 4.75 1.93
C LEU A 52 -12.15 6.20 1.41
N GLY A 53 -11.42 7.10 2.07
CA GLY A 53 -11.26 8.48 1.60
C GLY A 53 -10.59 8.56 0.24
N TYR A 54 -9.59 7.72 -0.03
CA TYR A 54 -8.94 7.62 -1.34
C TYR A 54 -9.92 7.26 -2.45
N LEU A 55 -10.88 6.34 -2.20
CA LEU A 55 -11.90 6.00 -3.19
C LEU A 55 -12.77 7.21 -3.56
N VAL A 56 -13.21 7.96 -2.56
CA VAL A 56 -14.01 9.18 -2.79
C VAL A 56 -13.18 10.24 -3.51
N VAL A 57 -11.95 10.48 -3.06
CA VAL A 57 -11.04 11.47 -3.67
C VAL A 57 -10.71 11.09 -5.11
N MET A 58 -10.58 9.80 -5.41
CA MET A 58 -10.33 9.29 -6.77
C MET A 58 -11.45 9.66 -7.74
N GLU A 59 -12.70 9.66 -7.29
CA GLU A 59 -13.86 10.06 -8.10
C GLU A 59 -13.85 11.56 -8.44
N TYR A 60 -13.39 12.41 -7.53
CA TYR A 60 -13.40 13.88 -7.71
C TYR A 60 -12.12 14.48 -8.29
N LEU A 61 -10.93 13.98 -7.89
CA LEU A 61 -9.62 14.54 -8.26
C LEU A 61 -8.85 13.69 -9.29
N GLY A 62 -9.36 12.51 -9.61
CA GLY A 62 -8.71 11.56 -10.51
C GLY A 62 -7.57 10.77 -9.84
N TYR A 63 -7.12 9.73 -10.54
CA TYR A 63 -6.18 8.72 -10.05
C TYR A 63 -4.85 9.31 -9.56
N THR A 64 -4.21 10.16 -10.36
CA THR A 64 -2.85 10.66 -10.08
C THR A 64 -2.78 11.49 -8.80
N VAL A 65 -3.72 12.44 -8.63
CA VAL A 65 -3.74 13.34 -7.46
C VAL A 65 -4.12 12.57 -6.20
N SER A 66 -5.07 11.65 -6.31
CA SER A 66 -5.51 10.82 -5.19
C SER A 66 -4.39 9.89 -4.72
N THR A 67 -3.62 9.32 -5.64
CA THR A 67 -2.54 8.37 -5.34
C THR A 67 -1.39 9.08 -4.64
N LEU A 68 -1.07 10.30 -5.08
CA LEU A 68 -0.07 11.15 -4.46
C LEU A 68 -0.49 11.54 -3.03
N LEU A 69 -1.75 11.93 -2.84
CA LEU A 69 -2.27 12.30 -1.53
C LEU A 69 -2.26 11.11 -0.56
N ALA A 70 -2.77 9.95 -1.00
CA ALA A 70 -2.84 8.75 -0.19
C ALA A 70 -1.45 8.23 0.18
N SER A 71 -0.53 8.13 -0.79
CA SER A 71 0.85 7.70 -0.54
C SER A 71 1.59 8.65 0.40
N TYR A 72 1.44 9.96 0.24
CA TYR A 72 2.00 10.96 1.15
C TYR A 72 1.52 10.76 2.59
N VAL A 73 0.21 10.57 2.79
CA VAL A 73 -0.34 10.36 4.14
C VAL A 73 0.12 9.01 4.70
N LEU A 74 0.17 7.95 3.89
CA LEU A 74 0.65 6.63 4.32
C LEU A 74 2.11 6.70 4.82
N PHE A 75 3.01 7.32 4.04
CA PHE A 75 4.41 7.48 4.42
C PHE A 75 4.60 8.35 5.66
N ARG A 76 3.67 9.29 5.90
CA ARG A 76 3.69 10.14 7.07
C ARG A 76 3.17 9.44 8.33
N VAL A 77 2.11 8.64 8.21
CA VAL A 77 1.49 7.92 9.34
C VAL A 77 2.30 6.70 9.75
N PHE A 78 2.82 5.92 8.80
CA PHE A 78 3.56 4.67 9.07
C PHE A 78 5.06 4.88 9.13
N GLY A 79 5.61 5.64 8.18
CA GLY A 79 7.05 5.77 8.03
C GLY A 79 7.71 6.73 9.02
N LYS A 80 6.93 7.61 9.70
CA LYS A 80 7.46 8.74 10.50
C LYS A 80 8.54 9.54 9.75
N TYR A 81 8.54 9.52 8.42
CA TYR A 81 9.59 10.17 7.63
C TYR A 81 9.45 11.69 7.72
N PRO A 82 10.56 12.44 7.66
CA PRO A 82 10.51 13.90 7.61
C PRO A 82 9.74 14.35 6.36
N ARG A 83 8.94 15.43 6.48
CA ARG A 83 8.00 15.89 5.43
C ARG A 83 8.59 15.88 4.02
N LYS A 84 9.86 16.26 3.86
CA LYS A 84 10.58 16.28 2.56
C LYS A 84 10.76 14.87 1.96
N LYS A 85 11.16 13.89 2.78
CA LYS A 85 11.35 12.49 2.32
C LYS A 85 10.01 11.83 1.96
N SER A 86 8.93 12.14 2.70
CA SER A 86 7.60 11.64 2.37
C SER A 86 7.09 12.16 1.03
N VAL A 87 7.37 13.42 0.67
CA VAL A 87 7.00 13.98 -0.65
C VAL A 87 7.78 13.29 -1.78
N ILE A 88 9.09 13.11 -1.61
CA ILE A 88 9.95 12.45 -2.62
C ILE A 88 9.49 11.00 -2.84
N LEU A 89 9.23 10.26 -1.77
CA LEU A 89 8.74 8.88 -1.86
C LEU A 89 7.36 8.83 -2.49
N ALA A 90 6.42 9.69 -2.07
CA ALA A 90 5.07 9.76 -2.65
C ALA A 90 5.10 10.06 -4.15
N LEU A 91 5.90 11.04 -4.58
CA LEU A 91 6.12 11.35 -5.99
C LEU A 91 6.72 10.15 -6.73
N GLY A 92 7.75 9.51 -6.17
CA GLY A 92 8.38 8.33 -6.75
C GLY A 92 7.39 7.17 -6.92
N THR A 93 6.59 6.85 -5.91
CA THR A 93 5.55 5.83 -6.03
C THR A 93 4.49 6.20 -7.04
N THR A 94 4.06 7.47 -7.09
CA THR A 94 3.04 7.90 -8.05
C THR A 94 3.56 7.80 -9.48
N LEU A 95 4.82 8.20 -9.73
CA LEU A 95 5.50 8.05 -11.01
C LEU A 95 5.67 6.59 -11.41
N PHE A 96 6.11 5.75 -10.48
CA PHE A 96 6.31 4.32 -10.73
C PHE A 96 4.99 3.61 -11.08
N VAL A 97 3.93 3.92 -10.35
CA VAL A 97 2.59 3.39 -10.61
C VAL A 97 2.06 3.91 -11.95
N TRP A 98 2.25 5.20 -12.25
CA TRP A 98 1.86 5.76 -13.54
C TRP A 98 2.60 5.10 -14.71
N LEU A 99 3.90 4.83 -14.55
CA LEU A 99 4.68 4.07 -15.53
C LEU A 99 4.16 2.65 -15.72
N LEU A 100 3.75 1.96 -14.64
CA LEU A 100 3.17 0.61 -14.73
C LEU A 100 1.84 0.56 -15.47
N PHE A 101 1.03 1.62 -15.41
CA PHE A 101 -0.27 1.67 -16.07
C PHE A 101 -0.20 2.17 -17.52
N ILE A 102 0.84 2.94 -17.87
CA ILE A 102 0.99 3.51 -19.21
C ILE A 102 1.91 2.69 -20.13
N ALA A 103 2.83 1.91 -19.57
CA ALA A 103 3.66 0.94 -20.29
C ALA A 103 2.86 -0.32 -20.64
#